data_AF-R7FJD2-F1
#
_entry.id   AF-R7FJD2-F1
#
_cell.length_a   1.000
_cell.length_b   1.000
_cell.length_c   1.000
_cell.angle_alpha   90.00
_cell.angle_beta   90.00
_cell.angle_gamma   90.00
#
_symmetry.space_group_name_H-M   'P 1'
#
loop_
_entity.id
_entity.type
_entity.pdbx_description
1 polymer ?
#
loop_
_entity_poly.entity_id
_entity_poly.type
_entity_poly.pdbx_seq_one_letter_code
_entity_poly.pdbx_strand_id
1 'polypeptide(L)' 'MEVNETMSKQITETAYLTTENTKRYRPILRYFYEQYERINYMLYKEDVWNELQGKPNFENYTIEMCKNDLAGLVNL' A
#
# COMPACT_ATOMS: atom_id res chain seq x y z
N MET A 1 -24.98 -22.71 11.07
CA MET A 1 -23.79 -22.02 11.63
C MET A 1 -24.27 -20.68 12.13
N GLU A 2 -24.18 -20.41 13.43
CA GLU A 2 -24.53 -19.10 13.97
C GLU A 2 -23.32 -18.16 13.80
N VAL A 3 -23.53 -17.03 13.12
CA VAL A 3 -22.50 -16.01 12.94
C VAL A 3 -22.50 -15.13 14.18
N ASN A 4 -21.36 -15.03 14.85
CA ASN A 4 -21.17 -14.14 16.01
C ASN A 4 -20.47 -12.83 15.60
N GLU A 5 -20.59 -11.79 16.44
CA GLU A 5 -20.05 -10.46 16.14
C GLU A 5 -18.54 -10.45 15.87
N THR A 6 -17.79 -11.34 16.54
CA THR A 6 -16.35 -11.51 16.33
C THR A 6 -16.01 -12.03 14.94
N MET A 7 -16.86 -12.86 14.32
CA MET A 7 -16.67 -13.35 12.95
C MET A 7 -16.99 -12.29 11.89
N SER A 8 -17.80 -11.27 12.23
CA SER A 8 -18.11 -10.15 11.33
C SER A 8 -17.14 -8.96 11.46
N LYS A 9 -16.21 -8.99 12.43
CA LYS A 9 -15.22 -7.92 12.57
C LYS A 9 -14.31 -7.89 11.35
N GLN A 10 -14.04 -6.68 10.87
CA GLN A 10 -13.08 -6.44 9.81
C GLN A 10 -11.68 -6.85 10.28
N ILE A 11 -10.96 -7.58 9.43
CA ILE A 11 -9.55 -7.92 9.64
C ILE A 11 -8.72 -6.77 9.09
N THR A 12 -8.14 -5.97 9.98
CA THR A 12 -7.44 -4.73 9.65
C THR A 12 -6.28 -4.98 8.69
N GLU A 13 -5.54 -6.07 8.91
CA GLU A 13 -4.41 -6.50 8.07
C GLU A 13 -4.82 -6.81 6.63
N THR A 14 -6.10 -7.10 6.37
CA THR A 14 -6.62 -7.35 5.01
C THR A 14 -7.32 -6.15 4.39
N ALA A 15 -7.47 -5.04 5.14
CA ALA A 15 -8.21 -3.87 4.67
C ALA A 15 -7.56 -3.21 3.44
N TYR A 16 -6.24 -3.38 3.26
CA TYR A 16 -5.56 -2.94 2.04
C TYR A 16 -6.06 -3.63 0.75
N LEU A 17 -6.77 -4.77 0.86
CA LEU A 17 -7.34 -5.52 -0.26
C LEU A 17 -8.74 -5.05 -0.66
N THR A 18 -9.43 -4.30 0.19
CA THR A 18 -10.85 -3.92 0.03
C THR A 18 -11.07 -2.41 -0.10
N THR A 19 -10.03 -1.60 0.13
CA THR A 19 -10.09 -0.14 -0.04
C THR A 19 -10.07 0.27 -1.52
N GLU A 20 -10.62 1.43 -1.86
CA GLU A 20 -10.57 1.98 -3.22
C GLU A 20 -9.13 2.12 -3.76
N ASN A 21 -8.18 2.33 -2.84
CA ASN A 21 -6.75 2.49 -3.15
C ASN A 21 -5.99 1.16 -3.32
N THR A 22 -6.68 0.01 -3.27
CA THR A 22 -6.07 -1.33 -3.41
C THR A 22 -5.15 -1.44 -4.63
N LYS A 23 -5.52 -0.80 -5.76
CA LYS A 23 -4.72 -0.79 -6.99
C LYS A 23 -3.36 -0.07 -6.84
N ARG A 24 -3.25 0.87 -5.90
CA ARG A 24 -2.01 1.60 -5.58
C ARG A 24 -1.23 0.95 -4.45
N TYR A 25 -1.91 0.47 -3.42
CA TYR A 25 -1.29 -0.15 -2.25
C TYR A 25 -0.54 -1.44 -2.60
N ARG A 26 -1.08 -2.28 -3.49
CA ARG A 26 -0.41 -3.52 -3.91
C ARG A 26 0.96 -3.26 -4.56
N PRO A 27 1.10 -2.39 -5.57
CA PRO A 27 2.40 -2.00 -6.11
C PRO A 27 3.37 -1.43 -5.08
N ILE A 28 2.90 -0.57 -4.17
CA ILE A 28 3.75 0.01 -3.10
C ILE A 28 4.31 -1.10 -2.19
N LEU A 29 3.45 -1.99 -1.69
CA LEU A 29 3.87 -3.10 -0.83
C LEU A 29 4.79 -4.08 -1.58
N ARG A 30 4.51 -4.31 -2.87
CA ARG A 30 5.38 -5.12 -3.73
C ARG A 30 6.77 -4.52 -3.84
N TYR A 31 6.87 -3.20 -4.05
CA TYR A 31 8.16 -2.52 -4.09
C TYR A 31 8.91 -2.64 -2.76
N PHE A 32 8.24 -2.43 -1.62
CA PHE A 32 8.87 -2.64 -0.30
C PHE A 32 9.39 -4.06 -0.11
N TYR A 33 8.65 -5.06 -0.54
CA TYR A 33 9.10 -6.45 -0.48
C TYR A 33 10.37 -6.67 -1.32
N GLU A 34 10.41 -6.16 -2.55
CA GLU A 34 11.57 -6.28 -3.44
C GLU A 34 12.81 -5.54 -2.89
N GLN A 35 12.64 -4.39 -2.24
CA GLN A 35 13.74 -3.67 -1.60
C GLN A 35 14.22 -4.39 -0.33
N TYR A 36 13.30 -4.99 0.43
CA TYR A 36 13.62 -5.84 1.58
C TYR A 36 14.49 -7.04 1.15
N GLU A 37 14.14 -7.73 0.07
CA GLU A 37 14.95 -8.84 -0.48
C GLU A 37 16.36 -8.38 -0.90
N ARG A 38 16.52 -7.10 -1.24
CA ARG A 38 17.81 -6.47 -1.56
C ARG A 38 18.55 -5.90 -0.35
N ILE A 39 18.03 -6.11 0.87
CA ILE A 39 18.57 -5.55 2.13
C ILE A 39 18.56 -4.00 2.12
N ASN A 40 17.75 -3.40 1.24
CA ASN A 40 17.58 -1.95 1.19
C ASN A 40 16.42 -1.54 2.10
N TYR A 41 16.73 -1.32 3.38
CA TYR A 41 15.73 -0.95 4.39
C TYR A 41 15.49 0.57 4.50
N MET A 42 16.34 1.38 3.86
CA MET A 42 16.26 2.83 3.98
C MET A 42 15.67 3.41 2.70
N LEU A 43 14.35 3.48 2.66
CA LEU A 43 13.60 4.07 1.56
C LEU A 43 12.96 5.38 2.02
N TYR A 44 13.08 6.40 1.18
CA TYR A 44 12.36 7.64 1.31
C TYR A 44 11.08 7.60 0.46
N LYS A 45 10.13 8.48 0.76
CA LYS A 45 8.87 8.58 -0.02
C LYS A 45 9.14 8.90 -1.50
N GLU A 46 10.21 9.65 -1.77
CA GLU A 46 10.67 9.98 -3.11
C GLU A 46 11.08 8.72 -3.88
N ASP A 47 11.72 7.73 -3.24
CA ASP A 47 12.10 6.48 -3.87
C ASP A 47 10.87 5.67 -4.30
N VAL A 48 9.85 5.63 -3.44
CA VAL A 48 8.57 4.96 -3.73
C VAL A 48 7.84 5.66 -4.86
N TRP A 49 7.75 6.99 -4.82
CA TRP A 49 7.08 7.76 -5.86
C TRP A 49 7.79 7.62 -7.22
N ASN A 50 9.12 7.70 -7.24
CA ASN A 50 9.93 7.54 -8.45
C ASN A 50 9.77 6.16 -9.07
N GLU A 51 9.73 5.09 -8.27
CA GLU A 51 9.50 3.74 -8.80
C GLU A 51 8.12 3.65 -9.47
N LEU A 52 7.10 4.27 -8.90
CA LEU A 52 5.72 4.14 -9.40
C LEU A 52 5.42 5.06 -10.58
N GLN A 53 6.19 6.14 -10.76
CA GLN A 53 6.09 7.03 -11.91
C GLN A 53 6.18 6.27 -13.24
N GLY A 54 5.22 6.52 -14.12
CA GLY A 54 5.17 5.90 -15.45
C GLY A 54 4.71 4.44 -15.49
N LYS A 55 4.36 3.82 -14.35
CA LYS A 55 3.70 2.50 -14.33
C LYS A 55 2.20 2.62 -14.65
N PRO A 56 1.58 1.55 -15.18
CA PRO A 56 0.13 1.53 -15.39
C PRO A 56 -0.62 1.82 -14.10
N ASN A 57 -1.65 2.67 -14.17
CA ASN A 57 -2.44 3.18 -13.05
C ASN A 57 -1.77 4.26 -12.19
N PHE A 58 -0.59 4.76 -12.59
CA PHE A 58 0.15 5.83 -11.90
C PHE A 58 0.43 7.04 -12.82
N GLU A 59 -0.30 7.17 -13.93
CA GLU A 59 -0.05 8.18 -14.97
C GLU A 59 -0.16 9.62 -14.46
N ASN A 60 -1.01 9.86 -13.46
CA ASN A 60 -1.17 11.16 -12.80
C ASN A 60 -0.83 11.10 -11.30
N TYR A 61 0.06 10.18 -10.92
CA TYR A 61 0.37 9.96 -9.51
C TYR A 61 1.26 11.06 -8.94
N THR A 62 0.74 11.86 -8.01
CA THR A 62 1.51 12.95 -7.41
C THR A 62 2.25 12.50 -6.15
N ILE A 63 3.29 13.25 -5.77
CA ILE A 63 4.02 13.00 -4.52
C ILE A 63 3.11 13.12 -3.28
N GLU A 64 2.09 13.99 -3.33
CA GLU A 64 1.12 14.13 -2.23
C GLU A 64 0.19 12.91 -2.15
N MET A 65 -0.20 12.34 -3.29
CA MET A 65 -0.90 11.05 -3.32
C MET A 65 -0.04 9.94 -2.72
N CYS A 66 1.26 9.91 -3.03
CA CYS A 66 2.20 8.96 -2.43
C CYS A 66 2.28 9.09 -0.91
N LYS A 67 2.39 10.32 -0.41
CA LYS A 67 2.42 10.58 1.03
C LYS A 67 1.13 10.12 1.72
N ASN A 68 -0.03 10.38 1.13
CA ASN A 68 -1.32 9.94 1.68
C ASN A 68 -1.47 8.41 1.65
N ASP A 69 -1.03 7.76 0.56
CA ASP A 69 -1.07 6.30 0.46
C ASP A 69 -0.16 5.64 1.50
N LEU A 70 1.06 6.16 1.68
CA LEU A 70 2.00 5.69 2.70
C LEU A 70 1.44 5.90 4.12
N ALA A 71 0.81 7.04 4.39
CA ALA A 71 0.15 7.28 5.67
C ALA A 71 -1.01 6.31 5.91
N GLY A 72 -1.76 5.96 4.86
CA GLY A 72 -2.80 4.92 4.92
C GLY A 72 -2.23 3.56 5.28
N LEU A 73 -1.11 3.17 4.66
CA LEU A 73 -0.45 1.88 4.89
C LEU A 73 0.14 1.72 6.30
N VAL A 74 0.52 2.81 6.97
CA VAL A 74 1.00 2.78 8.37
C VAL A 74 -0.14 2.59 9.37
N ASN A 75 -1.35 3.04 9.03
CA ASN A 75 -2.52 3.01 9.90
C ASN A 75 -3.48 1.84 9.61
N LEU A 76 -3.07 0.91 8.73
CA LEU A 76 -3.70 -0.39 8.46
C LEU A 76 -3.22 -1.42 9.47
#